data_AF-A0A5N8Z6Q9-F1
#
_entry.id   AF-A0A5N8Z6Q9-F1
#
_cell.length_a   1.000
_cell.length_b   1.000
_cell.length_c   1.000
_cell.angle_alpha   90.00
_cell.angle_beta   90.00
_cell.angle_gamma   90.00
#
_symmetry.space_group_name_H-M   'P 1'
#
loop_
_entity.id
_entity.type
_entity.pdbx_description
1 polymer ?
#
loop_
_entity_poly.entity_id
_entity_poly.type
_entity_poly.pdbx_seq_one_letter_code
_entity_poly.pdbx_strand_id
1 'polypeptide(L)'
;AMSLAQRMRDIGLEVTQEVSWGRLVDKLLGDTVEPNQTQPIFLIDYPLEMSPLAKEKAEYPGYVERFEAFIGGMEIANAFSELNDPVEQRLRFEQQEALRDLHENEDFDRLDQEFLTALEFGMPPTGGLGMGIDRLAMLFANQTSIREVILFPHLSWSQNEITQEVERALRKLRHPSRSKQLISVESVLEGLSSMLPDEVLARITPEQLESLAAVFLESKETDG
;
A
#
# COMPACT_ATOMS: atom_id res chain seq x y z
N ALA A 1 -19.52 21.67 17.41
CA ALA A 1 -19.71 20.29 16.91
C ALA A 1 -18.51 19.44 17.34
N MET A 2 -18.66 18.13 17.52
CA MET A 2 -17.51 17.24 17.73
C MET A 2 -16.67 17.19 16.46
N SER A 3 -15.33 17.12 16.57
CA SER A 3 -14.45 17.01 15.41
C SER A 3 -14.58 15.64 14.74
N LEU A 4 -14.25 15.56 13.44
CA LEU A 4 -14.22 14.30 12.70
C LEU A 4 -13.31 13.27 13.40
N ALA A 5 -12.13 13.71 13.82
CA ALA A 5 -11.18 12.90 14.59
C ALA A 5 -11.80 12.31 15.86
N GLN A 6 -12.58 13.08 16.61
CA GLN A 6 -13.24 12.55 17.82
C GLN A 6 -14.26 11.48 17.45
N ARG A 7 -15.08 11.73 16.42
CA ARG A 7 -16.10 10.76 15.99
C ARG A 7 -15.51 9.47 15.46
N MET A 8 -14.35 9.54 14.78
CA MET A 8 -13.59 8.36 14.35
C MET A 8 -13.09 7.53 15.54
N ARG A 9 -12.58 8.18 16.60
CA ARG A 9 -12.17 7.47 17.83
C ARG A 9 -13.36 6.82 18.53
N ASP A 10 -14.52 7.49 18.54
CA ASP A 10 -15.73 6.96 19.18
C ASP A 10 -16.23 5.67 18.51
N ILE A 11 -15.96 5.49 17.21
CA ILE A 11 -16.26 4.25 16.47
C ILE A 11 -15.09 3.26 16.45
N GLY A 12 -14.02 3.52 17.21
CA GLY A 12 -12.89 2.61 17.39
C GLY A 12 -11.79 2.71 16.33
N LEU A 13 -11.78 3.75 15.49
CA LEU A 13 -10.69 3.97 14.53
C LEU A 13 -9.51 4.68 15.19
N GLU A 14 -8.30 4.25 14.85
CA GLU A 14 -7.07 4.89 15.27
C GLU A 14 -6.90 6.22 14.53
N VAL A 15 -6.69 7.30 15.27
CA VAL A 15 -6.48 8.65 14.70
C VAL A 15 -5.23 9.26 15.31
N THR A 16 -4.22 9.49 14.48
CA THR A 16 -3.00 10.21 14.85
C THR A 16 -3.29 11.71 15.00
N GLN A 17 -2.48 12.43 15.78
CA GLN A 17 -2.79 13.82 16.16
C GLN A 17 -2.43 14.87 15.09
N GLU A 18 -1.76 14.50 14.00
CA GLU A 18 -1.12 15.43 13.07
C GLU A 18 -1.56 15.25 11.61
N VAL A 19 -2.80 14.79 11.38
CA VAL A 19 -3.30 14.57 10.02
C VAL A 19 -4.29 15.65 9.55
N SER A 20 -4.22 15.99 8.26
CA SER A 20 -5.16 16.91 7.62
C SER A 20 -6.60 16.38 7.65
N TRP A 21 -7.59 17.25 7.46
CA TRP A 21 -8.98 16.82 7.38
C TRP A 21 -9.21 15.87 6.21
N GLY A 22 -8.59 16.14 5.05
CA GLY A 22 -8.62 15.26 3.89
C GLY A 22 -8.13 13.84 4.21
N ARG A 23 -7.00 13.70 4.93
CA ARG A 23 -6.51 12.39 5.37
C ARG A 23 -7.42 11.69 6.38
N LEU A 24 -8.10 12.43 7.25
CA LEU A 24 -9.10 11.82 8.14
C LEU A 24 -10.27 11.23 7.36
N VAL A 25 -10.74 11.92 6.31
CA VAL A 25 -11.81 11.42 5.45
C VAL A 25 -11.34 10.21 4.65
N ASP A 26 -10.15 10.29 4.05
CA ASP A 26 -9.52 9.18 3.31
C ASP A 26 -9.42 7.92 4.17
N LYS A 27 -8.85 8.05 5.38
CA LYS A 27 -8.77 6.94 6.33
C LYS A 27 -10.15 6.40 6.72
N LEU A 28 -11.13 7.27 6.94
CA LEU A 28 -12.49 6.84 7.27
C LEU A 28 -13.11 6.04 6.12
N LEU A 29 -12.92 6.46 4.87
CA LEU A 29 -13.40 5.73 3.69
C LEU A 29 -12.69 4.38 3.56
N GLY A 30 -11.36 4.36 3.66
CA GLY A 30 -10.55 3.13 3.59
C GLY A 30 -10.90 2.11 4.68
N ASP A 31 -11.18 2.56 5.90
CA ASP A 31 -11.48 1.66 7.02
C ASP A 31 -12.94 1.19 7.04
N THR A 32 -13.89 1.96 6.48
CA THR A 32 -15.34 1.71 6.69
C THR A 32 -16.16 1.50 5.43
N VAL A 33 -15.75 2.06 4.29
CA VAL A 33 -16.49 2.00 3.03
C VAL A 33 -15.85 1.00 2.09
N GLU A 34 -14.57 1.15 1.79
CA GLU A 34 -13.88 0.35 0.76
C GLU A 34 -13.97 -1.16 0.98
N PRO A 35 -13.72 -1.72 2.19
CA PRO A 35 -13.67 -3.17 2.39
C PRO A 35 -15.03 -3.86 2.14
N ASN A 36 -16.11 -3.09 2.14
CA ASN A 36 -17.48 -3.60 1.99
C ASN A 36 -17.97 -3.62 0.53
N GLN A 37 -17.18 -3.12 -0.42
CA GLN A 37 -17.60 -2.98 -1.82
C GLN A 37 -17.29 -4.24 -2.66
N THR A 38 -18.10 -5.30 -2.49
CA THR A 38 -17.91 -6.55 -3.25
C THR A 38 -18.22 -6.39 -4.75
N GLN A 39 -19.35 -5.74 -5.08
CA GLN A 39 -19.77 -5.52 -6.45
C GLN A 39 -19.15 -4.25 -7.04
N PRO A 40 -19.07 -4.13 -8.38
CA PRO A 40 -18.66 -2.88 -9.01
C PRO A 40 -19.55 -1.71 -8.60
N ILE A 41 -18.94 -0.71 -7.96
CA ILE A 41 -19.62 0.49 -7.48
C ILE A 41 -18.77 1.72 -7.78
N PHE A 42 -19.45 2.84 -8.03
CA PHE A 42 -18.81 4.16 -8.07
C PHE A 42 -19.12 4.92 -6.80
N LEU A 43 -18.08 5.30 -6.06
CA LEU A 43 -18.17 6.35 -5.06
C LEU A 43 -17.95 7.67 -5.77
N ILE A 44 -18.87 8.63 -5.60
CA ILE A 44 -18.90 9.89 -6.36
C ILE A 44 -18.93 11.09 -5.41
N ASP A 45 -18.68 12.27 -5.96
CA ASP A 45 -18.78 13.56 -5.27
C ASP A 45 -17.84 13.64 -4.05
N TYR A 46 -16.54 13.62 -4.32
CA TYR A 46 -15.52 13.77 -3.28
C TYR A 46 -15.45 15.22 -2.79
N PRO A 47 -15.04 15.45 -1.53
CA PRO A 47 -14.74 16.78 -1.04
C PRO A 47 -13.65 17.48 -1.86
N LEU A 48 -13.82 18.79 -2.05
CA LEU A 48 -12.86 19.67 -2.74
C LEU A 48 -11.45 19.57 -2.14
N GLU A 49 -11.35 19.59 -0.81
CA GLU A 49 -10.07 19.57 -0.08
C GLU A 49 -9.23 18.31 -0.38
N MET A 50 -9.87 17.21 -0.76
CA MET A 50 -9.21 15.95 -1.11
C MET A 50 -8.88 15.82 -2.61
N SER A 51 -9.28 16.79 -3.42
CA SER A 51 -9.32 16.65 -4.88
C SER A 51 -8.80 17.92 -5.56
N PRO A 52 -7.53 18.29 -5.33
CA PRO A 52 -6.98 19.58 -5.77
C PRO A 52 -7.02 19.78 -7.30
N LEU A 53 -7.02 18.71 -8.08
CA LEU A 53 -7.05 18.75 -9.55
C LEU A 53 -8.46 18.58 -10.15
N ALA A 54 -9.46 18.24 -9.35
CA ALA A 54 -10.80 17.95 -9.84
C ALA A 54 -11.66 19.21 -9.85
N LYS A 55 -12.45 19.40 -10.91
CA LYS A 55 -13.33 20.56 -11.06
C LYS A 55 -14.40 20.59 -9.97
N GLU A 56 -14.60 21.77 -9.36
CA GLU A 56 -15.67 21.96 -8.38
C GLU A 56 -17.05 21.83 -9.04
N LYS A 57 -17.97 21.18 -8.33
CA LYS A 57 -19.31 20.91 -8.80
C LYS A 57 -20.17 22.16 -8.62
N ALA A 58 -20.68 22.70 -9.72
CA ALA A 58 -21.42 23.98 -9.71
C ALA A 58 -22.66 24.00 -8.79
N GLU A 59 -23.34 22.87 -8.66
CA GLU A 59 -24.57 22.74 -7.86
C GLU A 59 -24.31 22.50 -6.37
N TYR A 60 -23.10 22.01 -6.00
CA TYR A 60 -22.76 21.60 -4.65
C TYR A 60 -21.35 22.09 -4.27
N PRO A 61 -21.21 23.37 -3.89
CA PRO A 61 -19.93 23.93 -3.48
C PRO A 61 -19.29 23.13 -2.34
N GLY A 62 -17.97 22.96 -2.39
CA GLY A 62 -17.20 22.11 -1.49
C GLY A 62 -17.08 20.65 -1.93
N TYR A 63 -17.71 20.26 -3.04
CA TYR A 63 -17.57 18.94 -3.68
C TYR A 63 -17.07 19.08 -5.13
N VAL A 64 -16.45 18.01 -5.63
CA VAL A 64 -15.91 17.97 -7.00
C VAL A 64 -16.60 16.93 -7.85
N GLU A 65 -16.50 17.11 -9.17
CA GLU A 65 -16.93 16.14 -10.18
C GLU A 65 -15.91 14.99 -10.28
N ARG A 66 -15.79 14.17 -9.22
CA ARG A 66 -14.88 13.02 -9.11
C ARG A 66 -15.62 11.74 -8.78
N PHE A 67 -15.12 10.61 -9.28
CA PHE A 67 -15.49 9.29 -8.82
C PHE A 67 -14.29 8.37 -8.65
N GLU A 68 -14.44 7.40 -7.77
CA GLU A 68 -13.58 6.21 -7.71
C GLU A 68 -14.45 4.96 -7.92
N ALA A 69 -13.92 4.02 -8.71
CA ALA A 69 -14.55 2.75 -8.99
C ALA A 69 -13.98 1.69 -8.06
N PHE A 70 -14.82 0.96 -7.34
CA PHE A 70 -14.40 -0.13 -6.46
C PHE A 70 -14.95 -1.47 -6.94
N ILE A 71 -14.15 -2.53 -6.84
CA ILE A 71 -14.57 -3.92 -7.07
C ILE A 71 -13.84 -4.83 -6.07
N GLY A 72 -14.58 -5.70 -5.37
CA GLY A 72 -13.99 -6.65 -4.43
C GLY A 72 -13.22 -5.98 -3.28
N GLY A 73 -13.61 -4.76 -2.89
CA GLY A 73 -12.94 -3.97 -1.87
C GLY A 73 -11.63 -3.30 -2.31
N MET A 74 -11.32 -3.32 -3.61
CA MET A 74 -10.17 -2.63 -4.19
C MET A 74 -10.64 -1.46 -5.04
N GLU A 75 -9.98 -0.32 -4.91
CA GLU A 75 -10.09 0.79 -5.86
C GLU A 75 -9.50 0.35 -7.22
N ILE A 76 -10.28 0.41 -8.29
CA ILE A 76 -9.90 -0.02 -9.63
C ILE A 76 -9.59 1.16 -10.55
N ALA A 77 -10.28 2.29 -10.34
CA ALA A 77 -10.10 3.48 -11.14
C ALA A 77 -10.45 4.74 -10.34
N ASN A 78 -9.84 5.84 -10.75
CA ASN A 78 -10.13 7.19 -10.25
C ASN A 78 -10.27 8.11 -11.45
N ALA A 79 -11.30 8.95 -11.45
CA ALA A 79 -11.62 9.81 -12.57
C ALA A 79 -12.30 11.09 -12.09
N PHE A 80 -12.11 12.16 -12.85
CA PHE A 80 -12.74 13.43 -12.56
C PHE A 80 -12.85 14.30 -13.81
N SER A 81 -13.79 15.24 -13.78
CA SER A 81 -13.72 16.39 -14.66
C SER A 81 -12.49 17.22 -14.26
N GLU A 82 -11.62 17.47 -15.22
CA GLU A 82 -10.35 18.17 -14.99
C GLU A 82 -10.58 19.64 -14.64
N LEU A 83 -9.90 20.14 -13.61
CA LEU A 83 -9.85 21.57 -13.34
C LEU A 83 -9.06 22.27 -14.44
N ASN A 84 -9.76 23.09 -15.22
CA ASN A 84 -9.18 23.80 -16.36
C ASN A 84 -9.11 25.31 -16.17
N ASP A 85 -9.42 25.82 -14.98
CA ASP A 85 -9.21 27.23 -14.61
C ASP A 85 -7.80 27.40 -14.01
N PRO A 86 -6.86 28.09 -14.69
CA PRO A 86 -5.49 28.25 -14.21
C PRO A 86 -5.39 29.11 -12.94
N VAL A 87 -6.32 30.04 -12.72
CA VAL A 87 -6.34 30.90 -11.53
C VAL A 87 -6.74 30.07 -10.31
N GLU A 88 -7.79 29.26 -10.47
CA GLU A 88 -8.24 28.37 -9.41
C GLU A 88 -7.18 27.29 -9.11
N GLN A 89 -6.59 26.68 -10.15
CA GLN A 89 -5.56 25.66 -9.98
C GLN A 89 -4.32 26.20 -9.24
N ARG A 90 -3.92 27.46 -9.52
CA ARG A 90 -2.83 28.12 -8.78
C ARG A 90 -3.16 28.28 -7.30
N LEU A 91 -4.36 28.77 -6.98
CA LEU A 91 -4.79 28.93 -5.59
C LEU A 91 -4.77 27.58 -4.84
N ARG A 92 -5.21 26.51 -5.50
CA ARG A 92 -5.21 25.16 -4.91
C ARG A 92 -3.78 24.65 -4.68
N PHE A 93 -2.85 24.86 -5.61
CA PHE A 93 -1.45 24.53 -5.36
C PHE A 93 -0.83 25.33 -4.22
N GLU A 94 -1.12 26.63 -4.11
CA GLU A 94 -0.64 27.45 -2.99
C GLU A 94 -1.19 26.95 -1.64
N GLN A 95 -2.44 26.47 -1.61
CA GLN A 95 -3.02 25.85 -0.42
C GLN A 95 -2.35 24.51 -0.08
N GLN A 96 -2.08 23.66 -1.07
CA GLN A 96 -1.38 22.39 -0.88
C GLN A 96 0.04 22.60 -0.34
N GLU A 97 0.77 23.60 -0.85
CA GLU A 97 2.09 24.01 -0.34
C GLU A 97 2.01 24.42 1.15
N ALA A 98 1.01 25.23 1.52
CA ALA A 98 0.82 25.66 2.91
C ALA A 98 0.45 24.49 3.84
N LEU A 99 -0.37 23.54 3.37
CA LEU A 99 -0.73 22.35 4.15
C LEU A 99 0.47 21.43 4.34
N ARG A 100 1.34 21.28 3.34
CA ARG A 100 2.56 20.49 3.46
C ARG A 100 3.50 21.03 4.52
N ASP A 101 3.67 22.36 4.59
CA ASP A 101 4.49 22.99 5.61
C ASP A 101 3.93 22.79 7.04
N LEU A 102 2.63 22.53 7.16
CA LEU A 102 1.96 22.20 8.44
C LEU A 102 1.98 20.71 8.75
N HIS A 103 2.02 19.85 7.73
CA HIS A 103 1.91 18.41 7.85
C HIS A 103 3.01 17.70 7.04
N GLU A 104 4.26 17.77 7.52
CA GLU A 104 5.47 17.29 6.81
C GLU A 104 5.44 15.79 6.44
N ASN A 105 4.60 14.99 7.11
CA ASN A 105 4.45 13.55 6.87
C ASN A 105 3.32 13.22 5.87
N GLU A 106 2.73 14.21 5.18
CA GLU A 106 1.76 13.97 4.12
C GLU A 106 2.24 14.34 2.72
N ASP A 107 1.74 13.56 1.77
CA ASP A 107 1.93 13.82 0.34
C ASP A 107 0.90 14.86 -0.08
N PHE A 108 1.39 16.05 -0.43
CA PHE A 108 0.59 17.11 -1.04
C PHE A 108 1.18 17.46 -2.40
N ASP A 109 0.31 17.91 -3.30
CA ASP A 109 0.73 18.37 -4.62
C ASP A 109 1.63 19.60 -4.51
N ARG A 110 2.61 19.66 -5.41
CA ARG A 110 3.53 20.80 -5.49
C ARG A 110 3.07 21.80 -6.52
N LEU A 111 3.40 23.07 -6.29
CA LEU A 111 3.19 24.09 -7.31
C LEU A 111 4.05 23.79 -8.55
N ASP A 112 3.37 23.52 -9.66
CA ASP A 112 3.98 23.32 -10.96
C ASP A 112 3.68 24.51 -11.88
N GLN A 113 4.67 25.37 -12.08
CA GLN A 113 4.52 26.57 -12.90
C GLN A 113 4.42 26.25 -14.40
N GLU A 114 5.01 25.15 -14.86
CA GLU A 114 4.94 24.75 -16.27
C GLU A 114 3.55 24.22 -16.59
N PHE A 115 2.96 23.42 -15.69
CA PHE A 115 1.58 22.97 -15.80
C PHE A 115 0.59 24.13 -15.80
N LEU A 116 0.74 25.10 -14.88
CA LEU A 116 -0.11 26.30 -14.85
C LEU A 116 -0.01 27.10 -16.14
N THR A 117 1.22 27.28 -16.65
CA THR A 117 1.44 27.98 -17.92
C THR A 117 0.76 27.24 -19.08
N ALA A 118 0.79 25.90 -19.09
CA ALA A 118 0.08 25.11 -20.09
C ALA A 118 -1.45 25.29 -20.01
N LEU A 119 -2.02 25.33 -18.80
CA LEU A 119 -3.45 25.61 -18.60
C LEU A 119 -3.87 27.00 -19.11
N GLU A 120 -3.00 28.01 -18.95
CA GLU A 120 -3.23 29.38 -19.43
C GLU A 120 -3.35 29.48 -20.96
N PHE A 121 -2.77 28.55 -21.72
CA PHE A 121 -2.99 28.47 -23.18
C PHE A 121 -4.39 27.96 -23.56
N GLY A 122 -5.14 27.42 -22.60
CA GLY A 122 -6.52 27.00 -22.76
C GLY A 122 -6.67 25.49 -22.88
N MET A 123 -6.95 24.84 -21.76
CA MET A 123 -7.40 23.45 -21.73
C MET A 123 -8.93 23.37 -21.96
N PRO A 124 -9.41 22.62 -22.96
CA PRO A 124 -10.85 22.38 -23.13
C PRO A 124 -11.46 21.68 -21.90
N PRO A 125 -12.79 21.74 -21.71
CA PRO A 125 -13.47 20.87 -20.75
C PRO A 125 -13.11 19.40 -21.03
N THR A 126 -12.46 18.75 -20.07
CA THR A 126 -11.83 17.44 -20.23
C THR A 126 -12.17 16.55 -19.03
N GLY A 127 -12.20 15.24 -19.24
CA GLY A 127 -12.29 14.26 -18.16
C GLY A 127 -11.05 13.36 -18.16
N GLY A 128 -10.48 13.15 -16.99
CA GLY A 128 -9.36 12.24 -16.76
C GLY A 128 -9.82 10.89 -16.21
N LEU A 129 -9.04 9.84 -16.48
CA LEU A 129 -9.24 8.50 -15.94
C LEU A 129 -7.89 7.83 -15.69
N GLY A 130 -7.63 7.48 -14.44
CA GLY A 130 -6.59 6.55 -14.04
C GLY A 130 -7.17 5.17 -13.73
N MET A 131 -6.50 4.11 -14.16
CA MET A 131 -6.97 2.74 -13.96
C MET A 131 -5.81 1.82 -13.53
N GLY A 132 -6.02 1.08 -12.44
CA GLY A 132 -5.04 0.14 -11.91
C GLY A 132 -5.02 -1.17 -12.70
N ILE A 133 -4.12 -1.28 -13.68
CA ILE A 133 -4.01 -2.47 -14.53
C ILE A 133 -3.66 -3.72 -13.72
N ASP A 134 -2.76 -3.62 -12.74
CA ASP A 134 -2.40 -4.76 -11.89
C ASP A 134 -3.59 -5.25 -11.04
N ARG A 135 -4.39 -4.31 -10.50
CA ARG A 135 -5.60 -4.65 -9.74
C ARG A 135 -6.67 -5.30 -10.62
N LEU A 136 -6.79 -4.88 -11.89
CA LEU A 136 -7.62 -5.57 -12.88
C LEU A 136 -7.11 -6.97 -13.20
N ALA A 137 -5.80 -7.13 -13.38
CA ALA A 137 -5.19 -8.43 -13.61
C ALA A 137 -5.43 -9.36 -12.41
N MET A 138 -5.31 -8.86 -11.17
CA MET A 138 -5.65 -9.60 -9.95
C MET A 138 -7.10 -10.07 -9.97
N LEU A 139 -8.03 -9.17 -10.30
CA LEU A 139 -9.45 -9.50 -10.37
C LEU A 139 -9.74 -10.59 -11.43
N PHE A 140 -9.21 -10.45 -12.64
CA PHE A 140 -9.45 -11.40 -13.73
C PHE A 140 -8.74 -12.74 -13.55
N ALA A 141 -7.57 -12.74 -12.89
CA ALA A 141 -6.82 -13.95 -12.57
C ALA A 141 -7.23 -14.58 -11.22
N ASN A 142 -8.21 -13.99 -10.52
CA ASN A 142 -8.66 -14.39 -9.20
C ASN A 142 -7.50 -14.51 -8.19
N GLN A 143 -6.64 -13.49 -8.15
CA GLN A 143 -5.50 -13.40 -7.25
C GLN A 143 -5.73 -12.34 -6.19
N THR A 144 -5.34 -12.64 -4.95
CA THR A 144 -5.43 -11.71 -3.81
C THR A 144 -4.15 -10.93 -3.58
N SER A 145 -3.05 -11.30 -4.23
CA SER A 145 -1.74 -10.67 -4.11
C SER A 145 -1.29 -10.10 -5.45
N ILE A 146 -0.85 -8.84 -5.45
CA ILE A 146 -0.29 -8.17 -6.63
C ILE A 146 0.98 -8.85 -7.15
N ARG A 147 1.69 -9.59 -6.28
CA ARG A 147 2.91 -10.33 -6.64
C ARG A 147 2.63 -11.45 -7.64
N GLU A 148 1.40 -11.98 -7.64
CA GLU A 148 0.98 -13.08 -8.54
C GLU A 148 0.71 -12.60 -9.97
N VAL A 149 0.60 -11.29 -10.19
CA VAL A 149 0.32 -10.69 -11.51
C VAL A 149 1.47 -9.85 -12.05
N ILE A 150 2.57 -9.74 -11.31
CA ILE A 150 3.80 -9.05 -11.72
C ILE A 150 4.91 -10.09 -11.90
N LEU A 151 5.57 -10.10 -13.06
CA LEU A 151 6.63 -11.07 -13.37
C LEU A 151 7.81 -11.05 -12.38
N PHE A 152 8.21 -9.85 -11.94
CA PHE A 152 9.31 -9.63 -11.00
C PHE A 152 8.89 -8.57 -9.98
N PRO A 153 8.12 -8.95 -8.94
CA PRO A 153 7.63 -8.00 -7.96
C PRO A 153 8.79 -7.41 -7.15
N HIS A 154 8.62 -6.20 -6.60
CA HIS A 154 9.55 -5.67 -5.61
C HIS A 154 9.49 -6.54 -4.35
N LEU A 155 10.67 -6.87 -3.83
CA LEU A 155 10.81 -7.77 -2.70
C LEU A 155 11.62 -7.09 -1.61
N SER A 156 11.13 -7.18 -0.37
CA SER A 156 11.66 -6.52 0.83
C SER A 156 13.03 -7.03 1.28
N TRP A 157 13.45 -8.22 0.83
CA TRP A 157 14.70 -8.84 1.25
C TRP A 157 15.70 -8.97 0.11
N SER A 158 16.93 -8.57 0.38
CA SER A 158 18.11 -8.96 -0.39
C SER A 158 18.52 -10.41 -0.13
N GLN A 159 19.32 -10.99 -1.03
CA GLN A 159 19.87 -12.34 -0.86
C GLN A 159 20.70 -12.48 0.43
N ASN A 160 21.36 -11.41 0.86
CA ASN A 160 22.16 -11.40 2.07
C ASN A 160 21.28 -11.46 3.32
N GLU A 161 20.18 -10.71 3.36
CA GLU A 161 19.25 -10.73 4.49
C GLU A 161 18.54 -12.08 4.62
N ILE A 162 18.17 -12.70 3.48
CA ILE A 162 17.64 -14.07 3.45
C ILE A 162 18.65 -15.05 4.07
N THR A 163 19.90 -15.00 3.61
CA THR A 163 20.96 -15.87 4.13
C THR A 163 21.14 -15.70 5.63
N GLN A 164 21.18 -14.47 6.12
CA GLN A 164 21.33 -14.17 7.54
C GLN A 164 20.16 -14.68 8.38
N GLU A 165 18.93 -14.54 7.89
CA GLU A 165 17.75 -15.00 8.64
C GLU A 165 17.65 -16.53 8.67
N VAL A 166 18.04 -17.20 7.58
CA VAL A 166 18.16 -18.67 7.57
C VAL A 166 19.22 -19.15 8.54
N GLU A 167 20.42 -18.54 8.54
CA GLU A 167 21.46 -18.85 9.53
C GLU A 167 20.97 -18.64 10.96
N ARG A 168 20.22 -17.57 11.21
CA ARG A 168 19.66 -17.27 12.54
C ARG A 168 18.66 -18.35 12.97
N ALA A 169 17.77 -18.77 12.07
CA ALA A 169 16.81 -19.84 12.33
C ALA A 169 17.53 -21.17 12.64
N LEU A 170 18.53 -21.53 11.82
CA LEU A 170 19.40 -22.69 12.05
C LEU A 170 20.10 -22.63 13.43
N ARG A 171 20.66 -21.48 13.81
CA ARG A 171 21.30 -21.31 15.14
C ARG A 171 20.31 -21.50 16.30
N LYS A 172 19.06 -21.08 16.16
CA LYS A 172 18.02 -21.32 17.19
C LYS A 172 17.67 -22.80 17.31
N LEU A 173 17.62 -23.53 16.19
CA LEU A 173 17.43 -24.98 16.18
C LEU A 173 18.61 -25.74 16.83
N ARG A 174 19.78 -25.10 16.95
CA ARG A 174 21.03 -25.60 17.56
C ARG A 174 21.01 -25.64 19.11
N HIS A 175 19.93 -25.24 19.79
CA HIS A 175 19.91 -25.07 21.25
C HIS A 175 20.33 -26.34 22.04
N PRO A 176 21.20 -26.21 23.08
CA PRO A 176 21.85 -27.33 23.78
C PRO A 176 20.91 -28.31 24.50
N SER A 177 19.64 -27.94 24.73
CA SER A 177 18.62 -28.82 25.34
C SER A 177 18.22 -30.01 24.46
N ARG A 178 18.52 -29.97 23.15
CA ARG A 178 18.23 -31.04 22.16
C ARG A 178 19.49 -31.83 21.75
N SER A 179 20.62 -31.66 22.44
CA SER A 179 21.94 -32.13 22.01
C SER A 179 22.14 -33.66 21.95
N LYS A 180 21.22 -34.47 22.48
CA LYS A 180 21.35 -35.94 22.52
C LYS A 180 20.45 -36.72 21.57
N GLN A 181 19.61 -36.06 20.78
CA GLN A 181 18.77 -36.72 19.76
C GLN A 181 19.35 -36.49 18.37
N LEU A 182 19.47 -37.57 17.59
CA LEU A 182 19.65 -37.49 16.14
C LEU A 182 18.52 -36.65 15.56
N ILE A 183 18.86 -35.49 15.01
CA ILE A 183 17.92 -34.60 14.34
C ILE A 183 17.90 -35.04 12.87
N SER A 184 16.75 -35.48 12.36
CA SER A 184 16.61 -35.84 10.95
C SER A 184 16.49 -34.58 10.09
N VAL A 185 16.79 -34.69 8.79
CA VAL A 185 16.65 -33.59 7.82
C VAL A 185 15.23 -33.05 7.84
N GLU A 186 14.21 -33.92 7.87
CA GLU A 186 12.79 -33.53 7.88
C GLU A 186 12.45 -32.64 9.09
N SER A 187 12.99 -32.95 10.26
CA SER A 187 12.75 -32.15 11.47
C SER A 187 13.41 -30.77 11.42
N VAL A 188 14.52 -30.62 10.68
CA VAL A 188 15.14 -29.32 10.42
C VAL A 188 14.30 -28.52 9.44
N LEU A 189 13.81 -29.15 8.36
CA LEU A 189 12.97 -28.50 7.35
C LEU A 189 11.64 -28.02 7.95
N GLU A 190 11.00 -28.80 8.81
CA GLU A 190 9.78 -28.41 9.54
C GLU A 190 10.06 -27.24 10.50
N GLY A 191 11.21 -27.26 11.19
CA GLY A 191 11.67 -26.17 12.03
C GLY A 191 11.93 -24.88 11.24
N LEU A 192 12.56 -24.96 10.08
CA LEU A 192 12.81 -23.80 9.23
C LEU A 192 11.51 -23.24 8.64
N SER A 193 10.62 -24.11 8.17
CA SER A 193 9.33 -23.72 7.59
C SER A 193 8.41 -23.02 8.60
N SER A 194 8.52 -23.34 9.88
CA SER A 194 7.74 -22.68 10.94
C SER A 194 8.37 -21.39 11.48
N MET A 195 9.67 -21.18 11.27
CA MET A 195 10.43 -20.06 11.85
C MET A 195 10.76 -18.96 10.84
N LEU A 196 10.82 -19.28 9.55
CA LEU A 196 11.14 -18.32 8.49
C LEU A 196 9.88 -17.59 8.02
N PRO A 197 9.96 -16.29 7.72
CA PRO A 197 8.87 -15.57 7.05
C PRO A 197 8.53 -16.21 5.70
N ASP A 198 7.25 -16.17 5.31
CA ASP A 198 6.79 -16.69 4.00
C ASP A 198 7.57 -16.08 2.82
N GLU A 199 7.97 -14.81 2.95
CA GLU A 199 8.77 -14.08 1.95
C GLU A 199 10.19 -14.63 1.75
N VAL A 200 10.73 -15.27 2.79
CA VAL A 200 12.01 -15.95 2.77
C VAL A 200 11.84 -17.37 2.23
N LEU A 201 10.79 -18.09 2.66
CA LEU A 201 10.50 -19.45 2.21
C LEU A 201 10.20 -19.51 0.71
N ALA A 202 9.49 -18.52 0.16
CA ALA A 202 9.22 -18.43 -1.28
C ALA A 202 10.49 -18.29 -2.15
N ARG A 203 11.66 -18.05 -1.55
CA ARG A 203 12.93 -17.81 -2.24
C ARG A 203 13.98 -18.88 -2.04
N ILE A 204 13.69 -19.87 -1.22
CA ILE A 204 14.59 -20.99 -0.99
C ILE A 204 13.90 -22.19 -1.63
N THR A 205 14.51 -22.74 -2.68
CA THR A 205 13.97 -23.97 -3.25
C THR A 205 14.06 -25.10 -2.21
N PRO A 206 13.18 -26.12 -2.27
CA PRO A 206 13.29 -27.27 -1.37
C PRO A 206 14.69 -27.87 -1.35
N GLU A 207 15.37 -27.95 -2.50
CA GLU A 207 16.74 -28.46 -2.61
C GLU A 207 17.78 -27.57 -1.92
N GLN A 208 17.59 -26.25 -1.97
CA GLN A 208 18.46 -25.31 -1.24
C GLN A 208 18.25 -25.43 0.28
N LEU A 209 17.00 -25.62 0.72
CA LEU A 209 16.66 -25.80 2.12
C LEU A 209 17.25 -27.13 2.65
N GLU A 210 17.14 -28.20 1.86
CA GLU A 210 17.75 -29.51 2.16
C GLU A 210 19.28 -29.44 2.23
N SER A 211 19.93 -28.77 1.27
CA SER A 211 21.37 -28.56 1.26
C SER A 211 21.85 -27.81 2.50
N LEU A 212 21.14 -26.75 2.89
CA LEU A 212 21.44 -25.99 4.11
C LEU A 212 21.22 -26.82 5.37
N ALA A 213 20.18 -27.64 5.43
CA ALA A 213 19.93 -28.57 6.53
C ALA A 213 21.02 -29.66 6.63
N ALA A 214 21.49 -30.20 5.50
CA ALA A 214 22.57 -31.18 5.45
C ALA A 214 23.90 -30.60 5.96
N VAL A 215 24.31 -29.43 5.44
CA VAL A 215 25.51 -28.71 5.92
C VAL A 215 25.41 -28.38 7.41
N PHE A 216 24.21 -28.00 7.89
CA PHE A 216 23.96 -27.74 9.30
C PHE A 216 24.17 -29.00 10.17
N LEU A 217 23.72 -30.18 9.72
CA LEU A 217 23.89 -31.44 10.43
C LEU A 217 25.34 -31.94 10.41
N GLU A 218 26.05 -31.82 9.27
CA GLU A 218 27.47 -32.17 9.17
C GLU A 218 28.35 -31.32 10.10
N SER A 219 28.05 -30.01 10.22
CA SER A 219 28.76 -29.12 11.15
C SER A 219 28.59 -29.49 12.64
N LYS A 220 27.60 -30.34 12.97
CA LYS A 220 27.38 -30.87 14.31
C LYS A 220 28.28 -32.07 14.62
N GLU A 221 28.72 -32.81 13.60
CA GLU A 221 29.61 -33.97 13.77
C GLU A 221 31.07 -33.57 13.96
N THR A 222 31.49 -32.40 13.46
CA THR A 222 32.87 -31.89 13.56
C THR A 222 33.18 -31.11 14.85
N ASP A 223 32.16 -30.62 15.57
CA ASP A 223 32.30 -29.89 16.85
C ASP A 223 32.19 -30.83 18.09
N GLY A 224 32.22 -32.16 17.88
CA GLY A 224 32.09 -33.21 18.91
C GLY A 224 33.41 -33.84 19.33
#